data_AF-A0A1I7MTW3-F1
#
_entry.id   AF-A0A1I7MTW3-F1
#
_cell.length_a   1.000
_cell.length_b   1.000
_cell.length_c   1.000
_cell.angle_alpha   90.00
_cell.angle_beta   90.00
_cell.angle_gamma   90.00
#
_symmetry.space_group_name_H-M   'P 1'
#
loop_
_entity.id
_entity.type
_entity.pdbx_description
1 polymer ?
#
loop_
_entity_poly.entity_id
_entity_poly.type
_entity_poly.pdbx_seq_one_letter_code
_entity_poly.pdbx_strand_id
1 'polypeptide(L)'
;MKTIKIVQTIVISAAALTFFGTPGHAYTRKVKDACSSDYSSLCGKYKQGSSELRRCFESNRRVLSRDCIEALVNAGEVPARYLRQR
;
A
#
# COMPACT_ATOMS: atom_id res chain seq x y z
N MET A 1 20.69 -51.59 8.22
CA MET A 1 19.63 -52.63 8.34
C MET A 1 19.11 -52.64 9.77
N LYS A 2 17.88 -52.15 9.98
CA LYS A 2 16.88 -52.47 11.03
C LYS A 2 15.91 -51.30 11.14
N THR A 3 14.96 -51.31 10.21
CA THR A 3 13.68 -50.60 10.27
C THR A 3 12.86 -51.10 11.46
N ILE A 4 12.45 -50.24 12.39
CA ILE A 4 11.38 -50.58 13.34
C ILE A 4 10.42 -49.39 13.47
N LYS A 5 9.16 -49.72 13.18
CA LYS A 5 7.95 -48.90 13.11
C LYS A 5 7.66 -48.21 14.44
N ILE A 6 7.52 -46.88 14.44
CA ILE A 6 6.66 -46.18 15.41
C ILE A 6 5.75 -45.24 14.63
N VAL A 7 4.76 -45.87 14.00
CA VAL A 7 3.47 -45.26 13.68
C VAL A 7 2.74 -45.13 15.01
N GLN A 8 2.77 -43.95 15.62
CA GLN A 8 1.84 -43.57 16.68
C GLN A 8 1.65 -42.04 16.69
N THR A 9 0.77 -41.61 15.78
CA THR A 9 -0.32 -40.66 16.06
C THR A 9 -0.05 -39.53 17.05
N ILE A 10 0.37 -38.38 16.53
CA ILE A 10 -0.10 -37.08 17.04
C ILE A 10 -0.82 -36.40 15.89
N VAL A 11 -2.15 -36.51 15.89
CA VAL A 11 -3.04 -35.73 15.03
C VAL A 11 -3.07 -34.33 15.64
N ILE A 12 -2.18 -33.44 15.20
CA ILE A 12 -2.28 -32.00 15.50
C ILE A 12 -3.20 -31.41 14.44
N SER A 13 -4.46 -31.29 14.85
CA SER A 13 -5.55 -30.63 14.16
C SER A 13 -5.27 -29.15 13.88
N ALA A 14 -5.82 -28.70 12.75
CA ALA A 14 -6.04 -27.32 12.33
C ALA A 14 -4.78 -26.45 12.15
N ALA A 15 -4.30 -26.40 10.90
CA ALA A 15 -3.55 -25.28 10.36
C ALA A 15 -4.39 -23.99 10.46
N ALA A 16 -4.30 -23.29 11.59
CA ALA A 16 -4.77 -21.91 11.70
C ALA A 16 -3.73 -21.00 11.05
N LEU A 17 -3.77 -20.89 9.71
CA LEU A 17 -3.14 -19.78 9.00
C LEU A 17 -3.92 -18.52 9.38
N THR A 18 -3.50 -17.84 10.45
CA THR A 18 -3.99 -16.48 10.74
C THR A 18 -3.49 -15.58 9.62
N PHE A 19 -4.35 -15.37 8.62
CA PHE A 19 -4.13 -14.44 7.54
C PHE A 19 -4.16 -13.03 8.13
N PHE A 20 -2.98 -12.46 8.43
CA PHE A 20 -2.87 -11.04 8.76
C PHE A 20 -3.16 -10.26 7.48
N GLY A 21 -4.44 -9.96 7.24
CA GLY A 21 -4.83 -8.99 6.23
C GLY A 21 -4.20 -7.66 6.59
N THR A 22 -3.20 -7.22 5.84
CA THR A 22 -2.66 -5.87 5.99
C THR A 22 -3.79 -4.90 5.69
N PRO A 23 -4.07 -3.93 6.59
CA PRO A 23 -5.07 -2.92 6.30
C PRO A 23 -4.63 -2.16 5.05
N GLY A 24 -5.41 -2.27 3.97
CA GLY A 24 -5.22 -1.44 2.80
C GLY A 24 -5.50 0.01 3.18
N HIS A 25 -4.45 0.83 3.29
CA HIS A 25 -4.59 2.25 3.63
C HIS A 25 -5.21 3.00 2.45
N ALA A 26 -6.52 3.23 2.54
CA ALA A 26 -7.23 4.09 1.61
C ALA A 26 -6.87 5.55 1.87
N TYR A 27 -6.64 6.31 0.80
CA TYR A 27 -6.42 7.75 0.91
C TYR A 27 -7.61 8.46 1.54
N THR A 28 -7.31 9.44 2.40
CA THR A 28 -8.32 10.33 2.97
C THR A 28 -9.04 11.11 1.88
N ARG A 29 -10.23 11.64 2.19
CA ARG A 29 -10.98 12.48 1.25
C ARG A 29 -10.18 13.72 0.83
N LYS A 30 -9.46 14.35 1.76
CA LYS A 30 -8.59 15.50 1.46
C LYS A 30 -7.54 15.18 0.41
N VAL A 31 -6.90 14.01 0.50
CA VAL A 31 -5.91 13.56 -0.51
C VAL A 31 -6.60 13.30 -1.85
N LYS A 32 -7.77 12.64 -1.86
CA LYS A 32 -8.51 12.37 -3.11
C LYS A 32 -8.91 13.65 -3.83
N ASP A 33 -9.41 14.64 -3.08
CA ASP A 33 -9.85 15.91 -3.65
C ASP A 33 -8.65 16.70 -4.20
N ALA A 34 -7.58 16.86 -3.40
CA ALA A 34 -6.38 17.59 -3.80
C ALA A 34 -5.62 16.94 -4.97
N CYS A 35 -5.57 15.60 -5.02
CA CYS A 35 -4.88 14.85 -6.06
C CYS A 35 -5.79 14.47 -7.24
N SER A 36 -7.03 14.95 -7.32
CA SER A 36 -8.01 14.51 -8.32
C SER A 36 -7.54 14.73 -9.77
N SER A 37 -7.04 15.92 -10.07
CA SER A 37 -6.48 16.26 -11.38
C SER A 37 -5.25 15.39 -11.70
N ASP A 38 -4.28 15.34 -10.81
CA ASP A 38 -3.05 14.54 -10.97
C ASP A 38 -3.36 13.04 -11.17
N TYR A 39 -4.32 12.52 -10.40
CA TYR A 39 -4.80 11.16 -10.54
C TYR A 39 -5.35 10.92 -11.93
N SER A 40 -6.29 11.75 -12.40
CA SER A 40 -6.89 11.58 -13.72
C SER A 40 -5.87 11.67 -14.86
N SER A 41 -4.89 12.56 -14.76
CA SER A 41 -3.88 12.80 -15.81
C SER A 41 -2.75 11.77 -15.81
N LEU A 42 -2.34 11.26 -14.65
CA LEU A 42 -1.11 10.45 -14.52
C LEU A 42 -1.37 9.01 -14.09
N CYS A 43 -2.36 8.78 -13.21
CA CYS A 43 -2.49 7.55 -12.45
C CYS A 43 -3.87 6.88 -12.53
N GLY A 44 -4.78 7.36 -13.39
CA GLY A 44 -6.21 7.01 -13.41
C GLY A 44 -6.53 5.53 -13.67
N LYS A 45 -5.55 4.77 -14.17
CA LYS A 45 -5.66 3.31 -14.38
C LYS A 45 -5.59 2.49 -13.08
N TYR A 46 -5.12 3.07 -11.97
CA TYR A 46 -4.92 2.35 -10.72
C TYR A 46 -6.06 2.59 -9.75
N LYS A 47 -6.51 1.52 -9.06
CA LYS A 47 -7.58 1.63 -8.07
C LYS A 47 -7.18 2.59 -6.94
N GLN A 48 -8.14 3.39 -6.49
CA GLN A 48 -7.96 4.26 -5.34
C GLN A 48 -7.52 3.49 -4.09
N GLY A 49 -6.45 3.97 -3.44
CA GLY A 49 -5.85 3.32 -2.27
C GLY A 49 -5.03 2.06 -2.58
N SER A 50 -4.81 1.71 -3.85
CA SER A 50 -3.97 0.57 -4.21
C SER A 50 -2.48 0.88 -4.08
N SER A 51 -1.68 -0.16 -3.92
CA SER A 51 -0.22 -0.03 -3.83
C SER A 51 0.37 0.52 -5.14
N GLU A 52 -0.25 0.20 -6.28
CA GLU A 52 0.14 0.67 -7.61
C GLU A 52 -0.11 2.16 -7.76
N LEU A 53 -1.23 2.67 -7.25
CA LEU A 53 -1.51 4.11 -7.27
C LEU A 53 -0.46 4.87 -6.44
N ARG A 54 -0.09 4.32 -5.29
CA ARG A 54 0.95 4.87 -4.41
C ARG A 54 2.31 4.97 -5.13
N ARG A 55 2.73 3.88 -5.78
CA ARG A 55 3.93 3.85 -6.63
C ARG A 55 3.84 4.84 -7.80
N CYS A 56 2.66 5.03 -8.38
CA CYS A 56 2.46 5.99 -9.46
C CYS A 56 2.70 7.44 -8.99
N PHE A 57 2.15 7.83 -7.85
CA PHE A 57 2.42 9.15 -7.25
C PHE A 57 3.90 9.34 -6.90
N GLU A 58 4.55 8.34 -6.30
CA GLU A 58 5.98 8.42 -5.98
C GLU A 58 6.88 8.58 -7.21
N SER A 59 6.54 7.90 -8.30
CA SER A 59 7.27 7.95 -9.57
C SER A 59 7.08 9.30 -10.28
N ASN A 60 5.90 9.90 -10.14
CA ASN A 60 5.56 11.19 -10.74
C ASN A 60 5.74 12.37 -9.78
N ARG A 61 6.39 12.19 -8.62
CA ARG A 61 6.46 13.20 -7.55
C ARG A 61 6.97 14.58 -7.97
N ARG A 62 7.78 14.70 -9.01
CA ARG A 62 8.24 16.01 -9.51
C ARG A 62 7.17 16.75 -10.32
N VAL A 63 6.21 16.00 -10.86
CA VAL A 63 5.21 16.47 -11.84
C VAL A 63 3.82 16.65 -11.22
N LEU A 64 3.51 16.00 -10.09
CA LEU A 64 2.24 16.20 -9.37
C LEU A 64 1.95 17.69 -9.15
N SER A 65 0.76 18.09 -8.73
CA SER A 65 0.49 19.44 -8.25
C SER A 65 1.03 19.67 -6.84
N ARG A 66 1.39 20.92 -6.50
CA ARG A 66 1.90 21.25 -5.14
C ARG A 66 0.90 20.82 -4.08
N ASP A 67 -0.38 21.12 -4.28
CA ASP A 67 -1.48 20.81 -3.38
C ASP A 67 -1.61 19.29 -3.12
N CYS A 68 -1.44 18.46 -4.16
CA CYS A 68 -1.45 17.01 -3.99
C CYS A 68 -0.29 16.52 -3.12
N ILE A 69 0.94 17.03 -3.30
CA ILE A 69 2.06 16.62 -2.44
C ILE A 69 1.88 17.10 -1.01
N GLU A 70 1.39 18.32 -0.80
CA GLU A 70 1.07 18.81 0.53
C GLU A 70 0.03 17.93 1.22
N ALA A 71 -1.03 17.53 0.50
CA ALA A 71 -2.04 16.63 1.03
C ALA A 71 -1.47 15.25 1.38
N LEU A 72 -0.61 14.68 0.51
CA LEU A 72 0.05 13.39 0.76
C LEU A 72 0.99 13.46 1.97
N VAL A 73 1.75 14.55 2.13
CA VAL A 73 2.63 14.77 3.28
C VAL A 73 1.82 14.93 4.57
N ASN A 74 0.78 15.76 4.54
CA ASN A 74 -0.08 16.02 5.69
C ASN A 74 -0.85 14.77 6.15
N ALA A 75 -1.17 13.87 5.21
CA ALA A 75 -1.80 12.59 5.50
C ALA A 75 -0.79 11.48 5.90
N GLY A 76 0.52 11.77 5.92
CA GLY A 76 1.56 10.80 6.26
C GLY A 76 1.80 9.74 5.18
N GLU A 77 1.31 9.97 3.96
CA GLU A 77 1.41 9.01 2.85
C GLU A 77 2.79 9.05 2.21
N VAL A 78 3.46 10.21 2.26
CA VAL A 78 4.82 10.46 1.74
C VAL A 78 5.62 11.36 2.69
N PRO A 79 6.96 11.36 2.66
CA PRO A 79 7.78 12.14 3.58
C PRO A 79 7.83 13.63 3.22
N ALA A 80 7.91 14.49 4.23
CA ALA A 80 7.94 15.96 4.08
C ALA A 80 9.02 16.50 3.13
N ARG A 81 10.12 15.76 2.94
CA ARG A 81 11.20 16.12 1.99
C ARG A 81 10.71 16.29 0.55
N TYR A 82 9.57 15.69 0.17
CA TYR A 82 9.02 15.83 -1.19
C TYR A 82 8.61 17.27 -1.51
N LEU A 83 8.26 18.10 -0.51
CA LEU A 83 7.96 19.51 -0.72
C LEU A 83 9.20 20.35 -1.06
N ARG A 84 10.39 19.92 -0.62
CA ARG A 84 11.67 20.61 -0.89
C ARG A 84 12.30 20.17 -2.21
N GLN A 85 11.94 19.01 -2.72
CA GLN A 85 12.60 18.34 -3.85
C GLN A 85 11.87 18.48 -5.19
N ARG A 86 10.85 19.35 -5.23
CA ARG A 86 10.09 19.66 -6.45
C ARG A 86 10.93 20.41 -7.45
#